data_AF-A0A2V8KVY9-F1
#
_entry.id   AF-A0A2V8KVY9-F1
#
_cell.length_a   1.000
_cell.length_b   1.000
_cell.length_c   1.000
_cell.angle_alpha   90.00
_cell.angle_beta   90.00
_cell.angle_gamma   90.00
#
_symmetry.space_group_name_H-M   'P 1'
#
loop_
_entity.id
_entity.type
_entity.pdbx_description
1 polymer ?
#
loop_
_entity_poly.entity_id
_entity_poly.type
_entity_poly.pdbx_seq_one_letter_code
_entity_poly.pdbx_strand_id
1 'polypeptide(L)'
;MFLSIVISLLLTQAQQGTAQLRGFRTAPALFQQNCGTCHGKEGSLSISVLQEYSPERLYESLTIGKMKEQAASLTDVQKRTIAEFLAARPSRTEAGDMKNMTNRCASNAAMTDPASGPAWNGWGAGTGNARFQTAIAAGLTADQVPK
;
A
#
# COMPACT_ATOMS: atom_id res chain seq x y z
N MET A 1 -3.99 38.21 -34.51
CA MET A 1 -4.62 36.86 -34.55
C MET A 1 -3.70 35.72 -34.10
N PHE A 2 -2.39 35.94 -33.88
CA PHE A 2 -1.45 34.90 -33.38
C PHE A 2 -1.19 34.95 -31.86
N LEU A 3 -1.66 36.01 -31.17
CA LEU A 3 -1.41 36.18 -29.73
C LEU A 3 -2.44 35.48 -28.82
N SER A 4 -3.55 34.97 -29.38
CA SER A 4 -4.67 34.40 -28.59
C SER A 4 -4.59 32.88 -28.40
N ILE A 5 -3.69 32.18 -29.08
CA ILE A 5 -3.63 30.70 -29.04
C ILE A 5 -2.74 30.18 -27.90
N VAL A 6 -1.77 30.99 -27.43
CA VAL A 6 -0.78 30.53 -26.44
C VAL A 6 -1.34 30.49 -25.01
N ILE A 7 -2.39 31.26 -24.71
CA ILE A 7 -2.97 31.34 -23.35
C ILE A 7 -3.80 30.08 -23.02
N SER A 8 -4.32 29.36 -24.02
CA SER A 8 -5.18 28.20 -23.79
C SER A 8 -4.44 26.89 -23.49
N LEU A 9 -3.09 26.84 -23.63
CA LEU A 9 -2.32 25.60 -23.46
C LEU A 9 -1.65 25.43 -22.07
N LEU A 10 -1.76 26.40 -21.17
CA LEU A 10 -1.05 26.39 -19.88
C LEU A 10 -1.93 26.04 -18.66
N LEU A 11 -3.21 25.72 -18.84
CA LEU A 11 -4.14 25.43 -17.74
C LEU A 11 -4.31 23.94 -17.40
N THR A 12 -3.61 23.03 -18.08
CA THR A 12 -3.94 21.60 -18.04
C THR A 12 -3.13 20.74 -17.07
N GLN A 13 -2.48 21.29 -16.03
CA GLN A 13 -1.78 20.43 -15.05
C GLN A 13 -1.81 20.99 -13.61
N ALA A 14 -2.80 20.59 -12.79
CA ALA A 14 -2.69 20.50 -11.32
C ALA A 14 -3.96 19.99 -10.57
N GLN A 15 -4.85 19.17 -11.17
CA GLN A 15 -6.11 18.78 -10.49
C GLN A 15 -6.05 17.54 -9.57
N GLN A 16 -4.92 16.84 -9.49
CA GLN A 16 -4.88 15.53 -8.82
C GLN A 16 -4.72 15.58 -7.28
N GLY A 17 -4.30 16.72 -6.70
CA GLY A 17 -4.03 16.83 -5.26
C GLY A 17 -5.22 17.24 -4.36
N THR A 18 -6.26 17.85 -4.92
CA THR A 18 -7.34 18.46 -4.11
C THR A 18 -8.51 17.53 -3.83
N ALA A 19 -8.77 16.55 -4.70
CA ALA A 19 -9.86 15.59 -4.54
C ALA A 19 -9.61 14.61 -3.38
N GLN A 20 -8.39 14.08 -3.26
CA GLN A 20 -7.99 13.15 -2.19
C GLN A 20 -8.14 13.79 -0.79
N LEU A 21 -7.76 15.06 -0.65
CA LEU A 21 -7.85 15.81 0.61
C LEU A 21 -9.29 16.16 1.02
N ARG A 22 -10.24 16.21 0.07
CA ARG A 22 -11.66 16.43 0.35
C ARG A 22 -12.33 15.14 0.83
N GLY A 23 -12.03 14.00 0.21
CA GLY A 23 -12.56 12.69 0.61
C GLY A 23 -12.18 12.32 2.04
N PHE A 24 -10.92 12.56 2.43
CA PHE A 24 -10.46 12.24 3.79
C PHE A 24 -11.21 13.01 4.89
N ARG A 25 -11.58 14.28 4.66
CA ARG A 25 -12.29 15.11 5.65
C ARG A 25 -13.75 14.70 5.85
N THR A 26 -14.39 14.15 4.83
CA THR A 26 -15.80 13.71 4.90
C THR A 26 -15.94 12.28 5.40
N ALA A 27 -14.86 11.50 5.38
CA ALA A 27 -14.89 10.07 5.70
C ALA A 27 -15.43 9.73 7.11
N PRO A 28 -15.06 10.43 8.20
CA PRO A 28 -15.61 10.13 9.52
C PRO A 28 -17.13 10.31 9.57
N ALA A 29 -17.65 11.37 8.94
CA ALA A 29 -19.09 11.63 8.89
C ALA A 29 -19.82 10.59 8.03
N LEU A 30 -19.25 10.22 6.87
CA LEU A 30 -19.79 9.16 6.01
C LEU A 30 -19.85 7.82 6.75
N PHE A 31 -18.79 7.44 7.46
CA PHE A 31 -18.78 6.23 8.27
C PHE A 31 -19.83 6.28 9.38
N GLN A 32 -19.88 7.37 10.14
CA GLN A 32 -20.81 7.49 11.26
C GLN A 32 -22.28 7.42 10.82
N GLN A 33 -22.61 8.08 9.70
CA GLN A 33 -23.99 8.12 9.18
C GLN A 33 -24.47 6.79 8.61
N ASN A 34 -23.57 5.96 8.07
CA ASN A 34 -23.95 4.76 7.32
C ASN A 34 -23.57 3.44 8.00
N CYS A 35 -22.62 3.47 8.95
CA CYS A 35 -22.04 2.26 9.54
C CYS A 35 -22.02 2.29 11.08
N GLY A 36 -21.91 3.49 11.68
CA GLY A 36 -21.73 3.68 13.13
C GLY A 36 -22.92 3.30 14.00
N THR A 37 -24.08 3.02 13.41
CA THR A 37 -25.23 2.46 14.15
C THR A 37 -24.96 1.05 14.65
N CYS A 38 -24.25 0.24 13.86
CA CYS A 38 -23.94 -1.16 14.14
C CYS A 38 -22.48 -1.38 14.54
N HIS A 39 -21.53 -0.73 13.86
CA HIS A 39 -20.09 -0.90 14.11
C HIS A 39 -19.61 0.00 15.25
N GLY A 40 -18.78 -0.56 16.14
CA GLY A 40 -18.35 0.11 17.38
C GLY A 40 -19.22 -0.18 18.60
N LYS A 41 -20.14 -1.15 18.49
CA LYS A 41 -20.97 -1.71 19.56
C LYS A 41 -20.95 -3.24 19.49
N GLU A 42 -21.55 -3.91 20.46
CA GLU A 42 -21.69 -5.37 20.43
C GLU A 42 -22.63 -5.84 19.30
N GLY A 43 -22.37 -7.03 18.76
CA GLY A 43 -23.17 -7.64 17.69
C GLY A 43 -22.66 -7.41 16.26
N SER A 44 -21.57 -6.65 16.08
CA SER A 44 -20.83 -6.57 14.81
C SER A 44 -19.32 -6.51 15.06
N LEU A 45 -18.51 -6.51 13.99
CA LEU A 45 -17.07 -6.30 14.13
C LEU A 45 -16.80 -4.91 14.74
N SER A 46 -15.92 -4.88 15.75
CA SER A 46 -15.46 -3.63 16.34
C SER A 46 -14.68 -2.81 15.31
N ILE A 47 -14.59 -1.49 15.56
CA ILE A 47 -13.79 -0.61 14.70
C ILE A 47 -12.32 -1.05 14.68
N SER A 48 -11.77 -1.47 15.83
CA SER A 48 -10.39 -1.94 15.91
C SER A 48 -10.12 -3.14 14.99
N VAL A 49 -11.04 -4.11 14.93
CA VAL A 49 -10.90 -5.26 14.02
C VAL A 49 -11.05 -4.85 12.56
N LEU A 50 -11.94 -3.89 12.25
CA LEU A 50 -12.05 -3.36 10.90
C LEU A 50 -10.75 -2.68 10.43
N GLN A 51 -10.05 -2.00 11.33
CA GLN A 51 -8.78 -1.30 11.06
C GLN A 51 -7.62 -2.26 10.73
N GLU A 52 -7.73 -3.54 11.07
CA GLU A 52 -6.73 -4.56 10.73
C GLU A 52 -6.79 -4.98 9.25
N TYR A 53 -7.93 -4.76 8.57
CA TYR A 53 -8.10 -5.12 7.18
C TYR A 53 -7.44 -4.12 6.20
N SER A 54 -7.23 -4.57 4.97
CA SER A 54 -6.80 -3.69 3.88
C SER A 54 -7.96 -2.86 3.35
N PRO A 55 -7.71 -1.66 2.80
CA PRO A 55 -8.76 -0.86 2.18
C PRO A 55 -9.44 -1.63 1.05
N GLU A 56 -8.73 -2.49 0.31
CA GLU A 56 -9.32 -3.33 -0.74
C GLU A 56 -10.29 -4.36 -0.17
N ARG A 57 -9.95 -5.01 0.95
CA ARG A 57 -10.84 -6.00 1.58
C ARG A 57 -12.07 -5.36 2.19
N LEU A 58 -11.93 -4.17 2.77
CA LEU A 58 -13.06 -3.39 3.28
C LEU A 58 -13.96 -2.95 2.12
N TYR A 59 -13.38 -2.45 1.02
CA TYR A 59 -14.12 -2.07 -0.18
C TYR A 59 -14.83 -3.26 -0.84
N GLU A 60 -14.19 -4.42 -0.93
CA GLU A 60 -14.79 -5.68 -1.42
C GLU A 60 -16.02 -6.06 -0.58
N SER A 61 -15.91 -5.94 0.75
CA SER A 61 -17.02 -6.21 1.68
C SER A 61 -18.24 -5.32 1.40
N LEU A 62 -18.02 -4.04 1.05
CA LEU A 62 -19.05 -3.04 0.74
C LEU A 62 -19.62 -3.16 -0.69
N THR A 63 -18.97 -3.90 -1.58
CA THR A 63 -19.35 -3.98 -3.01
C THR A 63 -19.95 -5.31 -3.38
N ILE A 64 -19.31 -6.42 -2.98
CA ILE A 64 -19.74 -7.78 -3.33
C ILE A 64 -19.81 -8.72 -2.11
N GLY A 65 -19.35 -8.28 -0.95
CA GLY A 65 -19.33 -9.08 0.27
C GLY A 65 -20.54 -8.88 1.18
N LYS A 66 -20.36 -9.26 2.46
CA LYS A 66 -21.43 -9.31 3.48
C LYS A 66 -22.07 -7.95 3.77
N MET A 67 -21.38 -6.84 3.50
CA MET A 67 -21.87 -5.48 3.75
C MET A 67 -22.45 -4.80 2.50
N LYS A 68 -22.54 -5.50 1.36
CA LYS A 68 -23.07 -4.95 0.10
C LYS A 68 -24.43 -4.28 0.27
N GLU A 69 -25.39 -4.98 0.90
CA GLU A 69 -26.76 -4.47 1.07
C GLU A 69 -26.79 -3.25 2.00
N GLN A 70 -25.98 -3.25 3.06
CA GLN A 70 -25.88 -2.11 3.98
C GLN A 70 -25.23 -0.89 3.31
N ALA A 71 -24.41 -1.12 2.29
CA ALA A 71 -23.74 -0.08 1.51
C ALA A 71 -24.45 0.22 0.18
N ALA A 72 -25.68 -0.26 -0.03
CA ALA A 72 -26.35 -0.17 -1.33
C ALA A 72 -26.63 1.27 -1.79
N SER A 73 -26.87 2.19 -0.84
CA SER A 73 -27.12 3.62 -1.12
C SER A 73 -25.84 4.43 -1.37
N LEU A 74 -24.66 3.86 -1.12
CA LEU A 74 -23.39 4.55 -1.24
C LEU A 74 -22.87 4.50 -2.67
N THR A 75 -22.38 5.64 -3.14
CA THR A 75 -21.59 5.70 -4.38
C THR A 75 -20.27 4.96 -4.22
N ASP A 76 -19.67 4.55 -5.35
CA ASP A 76 -18.37 3.88 -5.35
C ASP A 76 -17.28 4.68 -4.62
N VAL A 77 -17.23 5.99 -4.88
CA VAL A 77 -16.31 6.93 -4.26
C VAL A 77 -16.51 6.96 -2.74
N GLN A 78 -17.74 6.94 -2.26
CA GLN A 78 -18.04 6.91 -0.81
C GLN A 78 -17.61 5.57 -0.20
N LYS A 79 -17.84 4.43 -0.86
CA LYS A 79 -17.38 3.12 -0.40
C LYS A 79 -15.86 3.08 -0.25
N ARG A 80 -15.14 3.58 -1.27
CA ARG A 80 -13.68 3.70 -1.23
C ARG A 80 -13.20 4.63 -0.13
N THR A 81 -13.84 5.78 0.03
CA THR A 81 -13.53 6.76 1.08
C THR A 81 -13.67 6.16 2.48
N ILE A 82 -14.74 5.39 2.73
CA ILE A 82 -14.94 4.68 4.01
C ILE A 82 -13.86 3.62 4.23
N ALA A 83 -13.55 2.83 3.19
CA ALA A 83 -12.56 1.77 3.28
C ALA A 83 -11.14 2.30 3.59
N GLU A 84 -10.73 3.39 2.92
CA GLU A 84 -9.43 4.04 3.15
C GLU A 84 -9.35 4.71 4.52
N PHE A 85 -10.46 5.30 4.98
CA PHE A 85 -10.55 5.88 6.32
C PHE A 85 -10.39 4.83 7.42
N LEU A 86 -11.10 3.71 7.31
CA LEU A 86 -11.00 2.60 8.26
C LEU A 86 -9.60 1.98 8.24
N ALA A 87 -9.00 1.77 7.06
CA ALA A 87 -7.67 1.18 7.00
C ALA A 87 -6.53 2.17 7.33
N ALA A 88 -6.84 3.46 7.51
CA ALA A 88 -5.89 4.56 7.68
C ALA A 88 -4.77 4.59 6.61
N ARG A 89 -5.08 4.11 5.40
CA ARG A 89 -4.16 4.04 4.26
C ARG A 89 -4.93 4.12 2.95
N PRO A 90 -4.36 4.74 1.90
CA PRO A 90 -5.01 4.78 0.59
C PRO A 90 -5.13 3.38 0.01
N SER A 91 -6.16 3.16 -0.81
CA SER A 91 -6.24 1.95 -1.62
C SER A 91 -5.02 1.93 -2.55
N ARG A 92 -4.49 0.75 -2.79
CA ARG A 92 -3.47 0.59 -3.81
C ARG A 92 -4.09 1.01 -5.15
N THR A 93 -3.57 2.08 -5.74
CA THR A 93 -3.94 2.44 -7.10
C THR A 93 -3.40 1.38 -8.04
N GLU A 94 -3.91 1.33 -9.27
CA GLU A 94 -3.32 0.51 -10.34
C GLU A 94 -1.80 0.69 -10.40
N ALA A 95 -1.29 1.91 -10.18
CA ALA A 95 0.15 2.19 -10.18
C ALA A 95 0.96 1.38 -9.13
N GLY A 96 0.33 0.92 -8.04
CA GLY A 96 0.97 0.10 -7.01
C GLY A 96 0.74 -1.40 -7.18
N ASP A 97 -0.06 -1.83 -8.17
CA ASP A 97 -0.32 -3.24 -8.43
C ASP A 97 0.98 -3.96 -8.83
N MET A 98 1.19 -5.15 -8.27
CA MET A 98 2.34 -5.99 -8.57
C MET A 98 2.45 -6.31 -10.08
N LYS A 99 1.32 -6.34 -10.80
CA LYS A 99 1.31 -6.53 -12.27
C LYS A 99 2.00 -5.38 -13.02
N ASN A 100 2.00 -4.18 -12.43
CA ASN A 100 2.57 -2.96 -13.00
C ASN A 100 4.00 -2.69 -12.50
N MET A 101 4.56 -3.55 -11.64
CA MET A 101 5.96 -3.49 -11.24
C MET A 101 6.85 -3.99 -12.38
N THR A 102 7.79 -3.17 -12.84
CA THR A 102 8.68 -3.47 -13.97
C THR A 102 9.80 -4.46 -13.61
N ASN A 103 10.19 -4.53 -12.32
CA ASN A 103 11.31 -5.35 -11.85
C ASN A 103 10.91 -6.78 -11.49
N ARG A 104 10.23 -7.49 -12.41
CA ARG A 104 9.88 -8.91 -12.19
C ARG A 104 11.07 -9.79 -12.55
N CYS A 105 11.38 -10.77 -11.72
CA CYS A 105 12.35 -11.79 -12.07
C CYS A 105 11.84 -12.59 -13.29
N ALA A 106 12.71 -12.84 -14.28
CA ALA A 106 12.36 -13.65 -15.46
C ALA A 106 12.02 -15.11 -15.10
N SER A 107 12.49 -15.58 -13.95
CA SER A 107 12.16 -16.86 -13.35
C SER A 107 12.19 -16.75 -11.83
N ASN A 108 11.52 -17.68 -11.14
CA ASN A 108 11.54 -17.81 -9.69
C ASN A 108 12.07 -19.22 -9.34
N ALA A 109 13.39 -19.39 -9.40
CA ALA A 109 14.03 -20.65 -9.05
C ALA A 109 13.75 -21.00 -7.58
N ALA A 110 13.64 -22.29 -7.27
CA ALA A 110 13.47 -22.73 -5.90
C ALA A 110 14.64 -22.24 -5.04
N MET A 111 14.34 -21.75 -3.84
CA MET A 111 15.36 -21.34 -2.88
C MET A 111 16.20 -22.56 -2.49
N THR A 112 17.52 -22.46 -2.69
CA THR A 112 18.49 -23.45 -2.16
C THR A 112 18.64 -23.27 -0.66
N ASP A 113 19.44 -24.12 -0.01
CA ASP A 113 19.76 -23.97 1.42
C ASP A 113 20.28 -22.55 1.73
N PRO A 114 19.55 -21.73 2.52
CA PRO A 114 19.98 -20.38 2.86
C PRO A 114 21.30 -20.33 3.65
N ALA A 115 21.68 -21.44 4.29
CA ALA A 115 22.93 -21.55 5.04
C ALA A 115 24.14 -21.93 4.16
N SER A 116 23.90 -22.34 2.91
CA SER A 116 24.97 -22.80 1.98
C SER A 116 25.74 -21.65 1.31
N GLY A 117 25.32 -20.40 1.51
CA GLY A 117 25.94 -19.21 0.92
C GLY A 117 26.38 -18.18 1.95
N PRO A 118 26.95 -17.05 1.51
CA PRO A 118 27.28 -15.93 2.39
C PRO A 118 26.03 -15.45 3.15
N ALA A 119 26.05 -15.57 4.48
CA ALA A 119 24.91 -15.24 5.30
C ALA A 119 25.21 -14.05 6.23
N TRP A 120 24.28 -13.09 6.24
CA TRP A 120 24.19 -12.03 7.24
C TRP A 120 22.86 -12.21 7.97
N ASN A 121 22.85 -13.11 8.94
CA ASN A 121 21.66 -13.39 9.73
C ASN A 121 21.53 -12.33 10.84
N GLY A 122 20.94 -11.17 10.51
CA GLY A 122 20.64 -10.10 11.48
C GLY A 122 21.64 -8.95 11.49
N TRP A 123 22.10 -8.54 12.67
CA TRP A 123 22.91 -7.32 12.89
C TRP A 123 24.43 -7.50 12.64
N GLY A 124 24.87 -8.70 12.29
CA GLY A 124 26.25 -9.00 11.90
C GLY A 124 26.41 -10.41 11.31
N ALA A 125 27.64 -10.76 10.94
CA ALA A 125 27.97 -12.05 10.30
C ALA A 125 28.12 -13.23 11.30
N GLY A 126 27.76 -13.03 12.57
CA GLY A 126 27.89 -14.01 13.64
C GLY A 126 27.32 -13.51 14.96
N THR A 127 27.44 -14.31 16.02
CA THR A 127 26.83 -14.05 17.34
C THR A 127 27.36 -12.79 18.02
N GLY A 128 28.56 -12.35 17.67
CA GLY A 128 29.20 -11.16 18.24
C GLY A 128 28.79 -9.84 17.58
N ASN A 129 27.84 -9.83 16.62
CA ASN A 129 27.47 -8.64 15.83
C ASN A 129 28.66 -7.94 15.15
N ALA A 130 29.71 -8.70 14.81
CA ALA A 130 30.84 -8.16 14.09
C ALA A 130 30.39 -7.75 12.69
N ARG A 131 30.72 -6.51 12.28
CA ARG A 131 30.56 -6.03 10.90
C ARG A 131 31.72 -6.46 10.00
N PHE A 132 32.30 -7.61 10.30
CA PHE A 132 33.42 -8.20 9.59
C PHE A 132 32.92 -9.40 8.80
N GLN A 133 33.35 -9.51 7.54
CA GLN A 133 33.12 -10.69 6.72
C GLN A 133 34.44 -11.39 6.44
N THR A 134 34.49 -12.71 6.62
CA THR A 134 35.69 -13.49 6.33
C THR A 134 35.95 -13.53 4.82
N ALA A 135 37.21 -13.69 4.41
CA ALA A 135 37.55 -13.78 2.98
C ALA A 135 36.80 -14.93 2.27
N ILE A 136 36.65 -16.08 2.94
CA ILE A 136 35.93 -17.25 2.41
C ILE A 136 34.46 -16.91 2.12
N ALA A 137 33.78 -16.27 3.06
CA ALA A 137 32.37 -15.92 2.91
C ALA A 137 32.16 -14.67 2.03
N ALA A 138 33.14 -13.77 1.92
CA ALA A 138 33.08 -12.65 0.98
C ALA A 138 33.28 -13.11 -0.48
N GLY A 139 34.03 -14.21 -0.69
CA GLY A 139 34.44 -14.63 -2.03
C GLY A 139 35.36 -13.63 -2.73
N LEU A 140 36.06 -12.78 -1.96
CA LEU A 140 36.94 -11.73 -2.46
C LEU A 140 38.41 -12.02 -2.11
N THR A 141 39.29 -11.84 -3.09
CA THR A 141 40.75 -11.85 -2.88
C THR A 141 41.27 -10.45 -2.59
N ALA A 142 42.49 -10.35 -2.04
CA ALA A 142 43.11 -9.05 -1.71
C ALA A 142 43.23 -8.12 -2.94
N ASP A 143 43.50 -8.69 -4.12
CA ASP A 143 43.68 -7.92 -5.36
C ASP A 143 42.37 -7.34 -5.91
N GLN A 144 41.22 -7.85 -5.48
CA GLN A 144 39.89 -7.38 -5.90
C GLN A 144 39.40 -6.18 -5.08
N VAL A 145 40.12 -5.78 -4.02
CA VAL A 145 39.75 -4.66 -3.15
C VAL A 145 40.59 -3.44 -3.51
N PRO A 146 39.96 -2.33 -3.98
CA PRO A 146 40.67 -1.08 -4.25
C PRO A 146 41.35 -0.55 -2.98
N LYS A 147 42.56 0.01 -3.15
CA LYS A 147 43.30 0.67 -2.07
C LYS A 147 42.84 2.10 -1.85
#